data_AF-A0AA41VRG4-F1
#
_entry.id   AF-A0AA41VRG4-F1
#
_cell.length_a   1.000
_cell.length_b   1.000
_cell.length_c   1.000
_cell.angle_alpha   90.00
_cell.angle_beta   90.00
_cell.angle_gamma   90.00
#
_symmetry.space_group_name_H-M   'P 1'
#
loop_
_entity.id
_entity.type
_entity.pdbx_description
1 polymer ?
#
loop_
_entity_poly.entity_id
_entity_poly.type
_entity_poly.pdbx_seq_one_letter_code
_entity_poly.pdbx_strand_id
1 'polypeptide(L)'
;VWRVGDTPKTDKLPYTFFGDKINSFDTAPEKLLPSDSRLRPDRYAYEKGEQSKAGSEKIRLEDRQKAEKKKRETKGIKYTPRWFNRTDETVATQWGELEVYQFNGKYTEHRASMNSSSSEDDSESNVRATTEFHPWQ
;
A
#
# COMPACT_ATOMS: atom_id res chain seq x y z
N VAL A 1 -2.53 23.88 -21.90
CA VAL A 1 -2.29 22.71 -22.78
C VAL A 1 -1.32 21.77 -22.07
N TRP A 2 -1.64 20.48 -21.95
CA TRP A 2 -0.77 19.46 -21.32
C TRP A 2 -0.08 18.60 -22.39
N ARG A 3 1.12 18.08 -22.10
CA ARG A 3 1.87 17.16 -22.97
C ARG A 3 2.40 15.98 -22.15
N VAL A 4 2.44 14.80 -22.76
CA VAL A 4 2.98 13.58 -22.16
C VAL A 4 4.50 13.69 -22.00
N GLY A 5 5.03 13.20 -20.88
CA GLY A 5 6.47 13.13 -20.63
C GLY A 5 7.11 11.91 -21.30
N ASP A 6 8.44 11.94 -21.40
CA ASP A 6 9.22 10.83 -21.96
C ASP A 6 9.13 9.56 -21.08
N THR A 7 9.35 8.41 -21.71
CA THR A 7 9.39 7.11 -21.04
C THR A 7 10.77 6.46 -21.17
N PRO A 8 11.22 5.69 -20.15
CA PRO A 8 12.43 4.87 -20.27
C PRO A 8 12.37 3.94 -21.49
N LYS A 9 13.49 3.83 -22.21
CA LYS A 9 13.68 2.81 -23.24
C LYS A 9 14.26 1.56 -22.56
N THR A 10 13.38 0.67 -22.11
CA THR A 10 13.75 -0.53 -21.35
C THR A 10 13.06 -1.76 -21.93
N ASP A 11 13.75 -2.91 -21.90
CA ASP A 11 13.20 -4.22 -22.30
C ASP A 11 12.34 -4.85 -21.19
N LYS A 12 12.23 -4.17 -20.04
CA LYS A 12 11.37 -4.58 -18.92
C LYS A 12 9.92 -4.12 -19.13
N LEU A 13 9.18 -3.93 -18.04
CA LEU A 13 7.83 -3.40 -18.05
C LEU A 13 7.84 -1.96 -18.61
N PRO A 14 6.91 -1.61 -19.51
CA PRO A 14 6.88 -0.31 -20.17
C PRO A 14 6.25 0.76 -19.27
N TYR A 15 6.84 1.00 -18.09
CA TYR A 15 6.39 2.04 -17.17
C TYR A 15 6.96 3.40 -17.54
N THR A 16 6.30 4.47 -17.08
CA THR A 16 6.87 5.82 -17.10
C THR A 16 7.92 5.96 -16.00
N PHE A 17 8.79 6.98 -16.07
CA PHE A 17 9.73 7.29 -14.98
C PHE A 17 9.03 7.50 -13.63
N PHE A 18 7.80 8.01 -13.65
CA PHE A 18 6.98 8.13 -12.45
C PHE A 18 6.55 6.76 -11.93
N GLY A 19 6.04 5.88 -12.82
CA GLY A 19 5.61 4.53 -12.48
C GLY A 19 6.70 3.70 -11.82
N ASP A 20 7.93 3.75 -12.35
CA ASP A 20 9.09 3.06 -11.80
C ASP A 20 9.42 3.49 -10.35
N LYS A 21 9.14 4.76 -10.01
CA LYS A 21 9.44 5.30 -8.68
C LYS A 21 8.38 4.99 -7.63
N ILE A 22 7.13 4.74 -8.02
CA ILE A 22 6.01 4.56 -7.05
C ILE A 22 6.30 3.44 -6.05
N ASN A 23 6.92 2.33 -6.49
CA ASN A 23 7.21 1.18 -5.63
C ASN A 23 8.68 1.11 -5.15
N SER A 24 9.53 2.08 -5.53
CA SER A 24 10.93 2.11 -5.10
C SER A 24 11.03 2.46 -3.60
N PHE A 25 11.92 1.75 -2.90
CA PHE A 25 12.30 2.06 -1.52
C PHE A 25 13.25 3.25 -1.42
N ASP A 26 13.94 3.62 -2.50
CA ASP A 26 14.83 4.79 -2.53
C ASP A 26 14.05 6.10 -2.32
N THR A 27 12.74 6.05 -2.58
CA THR A 27 11.81 7.18 -2.37
C THR A 27 10.85 6.93 -1.20
N ALA A 28 11.03 5.83 -0.46
CA ALA A 28 10.18 5.51 0.67
C ALA A 28 10.55 6.38 1.88
N PRO A 29 9.56 6.80 2.68
CA PRO A 29 9.87 7.39 3.98
C PRO A 29 10.47 6.33 4.91
N GLU A 30 11.34 6.76 5.83
CA GLU A 30 12.03 5.90 6.81
C GLU A 30 11.07 5.02 7.62
N LYS A 31 9.89 5.55 7.96
CA LYS A 31 8.88 4.86 8.78
C LYS A 31 7.65 4.52 7.96
N LEU A 32 7.72 3.40 7.25
CA LEU A 32 6.57 2.84 6.53
C LEU A 32 5.56 2.25 7.50
N LEU A 33 4.28 2.40 7.20
CA LEU A 33 3.25 1.63 7.88
C LEU A 33 3.29 0.18 7.41
N PRO A 34 2.95 -0.80 8.27
CA PRO A 34 2.81 -2.21 7.86
C PRO A 34 1.85 -2.44 6.68
N SER A 35 0.94 -1.51 6.42
CA SER A 35 -0.03 -1.57 5.31
C SER A 35 0.48 -0.97 4.00
N ASP A 36 1.69 -0.38 3.96
CA ASP A 36 2.24 0.22 2.74
C ASP A 36 2.49 -0.82 1.65
N SER A 37 2.14 -0.48 0.40
CA SER A 37 2.24 -1.42 -0.72
C SER A 37 3.67 -1.81 -1.07
N ARG A 38 4.68 -0.99 -0.73
CA ARG A 38 6.09 -1.32 -0.97
C ARG A 38 6.55 -2.54 -0.17
N LEU A 39 5.93 -2.78 0.98
CA LEU A 39 6.24 -3.93 1.84
C LEU A 39 5.62 -5.24 1.33
N ARG A 40 4.79 -5.21 0.29
CA ARG A 40 4.15 -6.42 -0.23
C ARG A 40 5.19 -7.44 -0.78
N PRO A 41 5.27 -8.64 -0.21
CA PRO A 41 6.31 -9.61 -0.56
C PRO A 41 6.15 -10.19 -1.97
N ASP A 42 4.92 -10.31 -2.47
CA ASP A 42 4.62 -10.80 -3.82
C ASP A 42 5.11 -9.81 -4.90
N ARG A 43 4.82 -8.51 -4.72
CA ARG A 43 5.31 -7.46 -5.63
C ARG A 43 6.83 -7.40 -5.64
N TYR A 44 7.45 -7.52 -4.47
CA TYR A 44 8.91 -7.52 -4.38
C TYR A 44 9.56 -8.70 -5.10
N ALA A 45 9.06 -9.92 -4.85
CA ALA A 45 9.57 -11.11 -5.51
C ALA A 45 9.46 -10.95 -7.04
N TYR A 46 8.36 -10.36 -7.51
CA TYR A 46 8.17 -10.06 -8.93
C TYR A 46 9.18 -9.06 -9.48
N GLU A 47 9.46 -7.97 -8.76
CA GLU A 47 10.48 -6.98 -9.15
C GLU A 47 11.90 -7.57 -9.24
N LYS A 48 12.20 -8.57 -8.40
CA LYS A 48 13.46 -9.33 -8.44
C LYS A 48 13.51 -10.39 -9.54
N GLY A 49 12.41 -10.62 -10.26
CA GLY A 49 12.31 -11.70 -11.25
C GLY A 49 12.04 -13.08 -10.65
N GLU A 50 11.77 -13.19 -9.34
CA GLU A 50 11.47 -14.44 -8.63
C GLU A 50 10.00 -14.85 -8.86
N GLN A 51 9.62 -15.17 -10.10
CA GLN A 51 8.21 -15.38 -10.50
C GLN A 51 7.47 -16.45 -9.69
N SER A 52 8.10 -17.60 -9.42
CA SER A 52 7.49 -18.69 -8.65
C SER A 52 7.13 -18.23 -7.23
N LYS A 53 8.07 -17.56 -6.56
CA LYS A 53 7.87 -17.01 -5.21
C LYS A 53 6.81 -15.91 -5.18
N ALA A 54 6.79 -15.04 -6.19
CA ALA A 54 5.74 -14.03 -6.32
C ALA A 54 4.34 -14.68 -6.38
N GLY A 55 4.20 -15.77 -7.14
CA GLY A 55 2.98 -16.57 -7.19
C GLY A 55 2.58 -17.14 -5.84
N SER A 56 3.50 -17.78 -5.12
CA SER A 56 3.24 -18.36 -3.80
C SER A 56 2.86 -17.30 -2.76
N GLU A 57 3.56 -16.16 -2.72
CA GLU A 57 3.27 -15.06 -1.81
C GLU A 57 1.92 -14.39 -2.11
N LYS A 58 1.56 -14.27 -3.40
CA LYS A 58 0.25 -13.76 -3.81
C LYS A 58 -0.87 -14.62 -3.22
N ILE A 59 -0.80 -15.94 -3.39
CA ILE A 59 -1.79 -16.88 -2.86
C ILE A 59 -1.86 -16.76 -1.33
N ARG A 60 -0.72 -16.73 -0.65
CA ARG A 60 -0.65 -16.57 0.81
C ARG A 60 -1.35 -15.30 1.29
N LEU A 61 -1.18 -14.17 0.60
CA LEU A 61 -1.82 -12.91 0.95
C LEU A 61 -3.34 -12.93 0.71
N GLU A 62 -3.78 -13.49 -0.42
CA GLU A 62 -5.21 -13.62 -0.76
C GLU A 62 -5.94 -14.53 0.23
N ASP A 63 -5.33 -15.65 0.61
CA ASP A 63 -5.87 -16.56 1.63
C ASP A 63 -5.96 -15.90 3.00
N ARG A 64 -4.94 -15.14 3.39
CA ARG A 64 -4.93 -14.37 4.64
C ARG A 64 -6.03 -13.31 4.66
N GLN A 65 -6.25 -12.62 3.53
CA GLN A 65 -7.35 -11.67 3.37
C GLN A 65 -8.72 -12.34 3.47
N LYS A 66 -8.89 -13.50 2.84
CA LYS A 66 -10.13 -14.28 2.88
C LYS A 66 -10.43 -14.79 4.30
N ALA A 67 -9.41 -15.29 5.01
CA ALA A 67 -9.53 -15.75 6.39
C ALA A 67 -9.92 -14.59 7.32
N GLU A 68 -9.31 -13.42 7.15
CA GLU A 68 -9.62 -12.25 7.96
C GLU A 68 -11.03 -11.70 7.67
N LYS A 69 -11.47 -11.70 6.41
CA LYS A 69 -12.86 -11.39 6.06
C LYS A 69 -13.84 -12.35 6.76
N LYS A 70 -13.60 -13.66 6.70
CA LYS A 70 -14.44 -14.67 7.37
C LYS A 70 -14.47 -14.48 8.88
N LYS A 71 -13.33 -14.14 9.51
CA LYS A 71 -13.26 -13.84 10.95
C LYS A 71 -14.12 -12.64 11.32
N ARG A 72 -14.10 -11.57 10.52
CA ARG A 72 -14.94 -10.38 10.75
C ARG A 72 -16.42 -10.69 10.61
N GLU A 73 -16.80 -11.41 9.56
CA GLU A 73 -18.18 -11.84 9.31
C GLU A 73 -18.71 -12.72 10.45
N THR A 74 -17.91 -13.68 10.92
CA THR A 74 -18.29 -14.56 12.05
C THR A 74 -18.49 -13.78 13.35
N LYS A 75 -17.76 -12.68 13.55
CA LYS A 75 -17.89 -11.79 14.71
C LYS A 75 -18.97 -10.71 14.52
N GLY A 76 -19.60 -10.62 13.35
CA GLY A 76 -20.54 -9.54 13.02
C GLY A 76 -19.89 -8.14 12.93
N ILE A 77 -18.56 -8.07 12.77
CA ILE A 77 -17.83 -6.79 12.72
C ILE A 77 -17.85 -6.27 11.28
N LYS A 78 -18.46 -5.10 11.07
CA LYS A 78 -18.43 -4.41 9.78
C LYS A 78 -17.04 -3.80 9.53
N TYR A 79 -16.45 -4.08 8.37
CA TYR A 79 -15.19 -3.46 7.98
C TYR A 79 -15.36 -1.95 7.76
N THR A 80 -14.44 -1.16 8.31
CA THR A 80 -14.36 0.29 8.10
C THR A 80 -12.91 0.67 7.79
N PRO A 81 -12.64 1.44 6.71
CA PRO A 81 -11.29 1.88 6.40
C PRO A 81 -10.74 2.82 7.50
N ARG A 82 -9.42 2.74 7.74
CA ARG A 82 -8.76 3.48 8.83
C ARG A 82 -8.56 4.97 8.53
N TRP A 83 -8.15 5.29 7.30
CA TRP A 83 -7.72 6.64 6.88
C TRP A 83 -8.78 7.42 6.10
N PHE A 84 -9.93 6.80 5.87
CA PHE A 84 -11.04 7.40 5.12
C PHE A 84 -12.33 7.12 5.87
N ASN A 85 -13.26 8.07 5.80
CA ASN A 85 -14.61 7.89 6.28
C ASN A 85 -15.53 7.74 5.06
N ARG A 86 -16.48 6.81 5.14
CA ARG A 86 -17.55 6.72 4.14
C ARG A 86 -18.49 7.91 4.33
N THR A 87 -18.80 8.61 3.25
CA THR A 87 -19.78 9.69 3.26
C THR A 87 -21.17 9.15 2.89
N ASP A 88 -22.20 9.96 3.06
CA ASP A 88 -23.57 9.64 2.61
C ASP A 88 -23.79 9.99 1.12
N GLU A 89 -22.76 10.52 0.45
CA GLU A 89 -22.81 10.90 -0.95
C GLU A 89 -22.51 9.70 -1.86
N THR A 90 -23.26 9.62 -2.95
CA THR A 90 -22.98 8.74 -4.07
C THR A 90 -22.78 9.54 -5.35
N VAL A 91 -21.86 9.09 -6.19
CA VAL A 91 -21.59 9.71 -7.49
C VAL A 91 -21.97 8.73 -8.59
N ALA A 92 -22.79 9.19 -9.53
CA ALA A 92 -23.11 8.43 -10.73
C ALA A 92 -21.86 8.31 -11.61
N THR A 93 -21.42 7.08 -11.84
CA THR A 93 -20.34 6.76 -12.77
C THR A 93 -20.87 5.82 -13.86
N GLN A 94 -20.07 5.59 -14.90
CA GLN A 94 -20.40 4.61 -15.94
C GLN A 94 -20.53 3.17 -15.42
N TRP A 95 -20.14 2.91 -14.16
CA TRP A 95 -20.27 1.61 -13.49
C TRP A 95 -21.36 1.61 -12.41
N GLY A 96 -22.21 2.63 -12.36
CA GLY A 96 -23.28 2.79 -11.37
C GLY A 96 -22.97 3.86 -10.32
N GLU A 97 -23.82 3.93 -9.30
CA GLU A 97 -23.64 4.82 -8.16
C GLU A 97 -22.54 4.29 -7.23
N LEU A 98 -21.48 5.07 -7.05
CA LEU A 98 -20.35 4.72 -6.19
C LEU A 98 -20.35 5.58 -4.94
N GLU A 99 -20.10 4.94 -3.79
CA GLU A 99 -19.92 5.61 -2.50
C GLU A 99 -18.69 6.53 -2.51
N VAL A 100 -18.80 7.72 -1.95
CA VAL A 100 -17.68 8.64 -1.80
C VAL A 100 -17.00 8.44 -0.44
N TYR A 101 -15.66 8.36 -0.47
CA TYR A 101 -14.83 8.25 0.74
C TYR A 101 -14.00 9.53 0.91
N GLN A 102 -14.13 10.17 2.07
CA GLN A 102 -13.39 11.38 2.41
C GLN A 102 -12.19 11.05 3.29
N PHE A 103 -11.03 11.63 2.97
CA PHE A 103 -9.83 11.53 3.79
C PHE A 103 -10.09 12.14 5.18
N ASN A 104 -9.76 11.41 6.25
CA ASN A 104 -10.14 11.79 7.61
C ASN A 104 -9.02 12.48 8.42
N GLY A 105 -7.87 12.78 7.81
CA GLY A 105 -6.74 13.48 8.48
C GLY A 105 -5.87 12.60 9.39
N LYS A 106 -6.40 11.48 9.90
CA LYS A 106 -5.73 10.63 10.91
C LYS A 106 -4.39 10.07 10.45
N TYR A 107 -4.20 9.86 9.15
CA TYR A 107 -2.92 9.39 8.61
C TYR A 107 -1.81 10.43 8.83
N THR A 108 -2.11 11.71 8.61
CA THR A 108 -1.16 12.81 8.78
C THR A 108 -0.77 12.98 10.24
N GLU A 109 -1.75 12.93 11.15
CA GLU A 109 -1.53 12.97 12.60
C GLU A 109 -0.65 11.80 13.07
N HIS A 110 -0.94 10.58 12.60
CA HIS A 110 -0.14 9.40 12.90
C HIS A 110 1.29 9.50 12.38
N ARG A 111 1.49 10.09 11.19
CA ARG A 111 2.84 10.31 10.65
C ARG A 111 3.61 11.36 11.45
N ALA A 112 2.94 12.44 11.85
CA ALA A 112 3.54 13.46 12.70
C ALA A 112 3.99 12.90 14.06
N SER A 113 3.15 12.07 14.70
CA SER A 113 3.51 11.44 15.99
C SER A 113 4.67 10.46 15.85
N MET A 114 4.70 9.64 14.80
CA MET A 114 5.82 8.73 14.52
C MET A 114 7.14 9.49 14.31
N ASN A 115 7.10 10.66 13.67
CA ASN A 115 8.29 11.48 13.44
C ASN A 115 8.75 12.17 14.73
N SER A 116 7.84 12.65 15.57
CA SER A 116 8.18 13.30 16.85
C SER A 116 8.73 12.35 17.91
N SER A 117 8.44 11.05 17.81
CA SER A 117 8.80 10.06 18.85
C SER A 117 10.18 9.41 18.68
N SER A 118 10.95 9.73 17.62
CA SER A 118 12.31 9.19 17.50
C SER A 118 13.36 10.12 18.06
N SER A 119 14.04 9.66 19.10
CA SER A 119 15.42 10.04 19.40
C SER A 119 16.34 9.57 18.26
N GLU A 120 17.28 10.42 17.89
CA GLU A 120 18.32 10.25 16.88
C GLU A 120 19.10 8.94 17.09
N ASP A 121 18.82 7.92 16.28
CA ASP A 121 19.73 6.80 16.08
C ASP A 121 19.70 6.43 14.58
N ASP A 122 20.47 7.23 13.82
CA ASP A 122 20.69 7.11 12.37
C ASP A 122 21.53 5.87 12.05
N SER A 123 20.95 4.69 12.24
CA SER A 123 21.37 3.52 11.47
C SER A 123 20.37 3.34 10.35
N GLU A 124 20.86 3.29 9.09
CA GLU A 124 20.15 2.82 7.91
C GLU A 124 19.72 1.36 8.12
N SER A 125 18.80 1.13 9.05
CA SER A 125 18.19 -0.16 9.26
C SER A 125 17.27 -0.37 8.07
N ASN A 126 17.56 -1.42 7.30
CA ASN A 126 16.78 -1.82 6.15
C ASN A 126 15.30 -1.93 6.56
N VAL A 127 14.50 -0.88 6.30
CA VAL A 127 13.08 -0.76 6.70
C VAL A 127 12.27 -1.98 6.25
N ARG A 128 12.72 -2.58 5.15
CA ARG A 128 12.19 -3.82 4.58
C ARG A 128 12.39 -5.06 5.45
N ALA A 129 13.50 -5.12 6.18
CA ALA A 129 13.84 -6.23 7.07
C ALA A 129 13.18 -6.06 8.45
N THR A 130 12.87 -4.82 8.85
CA THR A 130 12.35 -4.51 10.19
C THR A 130 10.82 -4.43 10.23
N THR A 131 10.13 -4.19 9.10
CA THR A 131 8.67 -4.04 9.07
C THR A 131 7.99 -5.11 8.21
N GLU A 132 7.20 -5.99 8.84
CA GLU A 132 6.38 -6.98 8.14
C GLU A 132 5.12 -6.35 7.54
N PHE A 133 4.74 -6.75 6.32
CA PHE A 133 3.48 -6.34 5.71
C PHE A 133 2.26 -6.92 6.45
N HIS A 134 1.50 -6.04 7.11
CA HIS A 134 0.29 -6.36 7.84
C HIS A 134 -0.82 -5.32 7.59
N PRO A 135 -1.71 -5.55 6.61
CA PRO A 135 -2.68 -4.54 6.16
C PRO A 135 -3.89 -4.35 7.08
N TRP A 136 -4.03 -5.13 8.16
CA TRP A 136 -5.19 -5.11 9.06
C TRP A 136 -4.90 -4.59 10.48
N GLN A 137 -3.81 -3.84 10.68
CA GLN A 137 -3.55 -3.17 11.96
C GLN A 137 -4.36 -1.90 12.15
#